data_AF-A0A5E4GAI5-F1
#
_entry.id   AF-A0A5E4GAI5-F1
#
_cell.length_a   1.000
_cell.length_b   1.000
_cell.length_c   1.000
_cell.angle_alpha   90.00
_cell.angle_beta   90.00
_cell.angle_gamma   90.00
#
_symmetry.space_group_name_H-M   'P 1'
#
loop_
_entity.id
_entity.type
_entity.pdbx_description
1 polymer ?
#
loop_
_entity_poly.entity_id
_entity_poly.type
_entity_poly.pdbx_seq_one_letter_code
_entity_poly.pdbx_strand_id
1 'polypeptide(L)'
;STEEFDSKWMKIVEKSESQDNYWLRSLYEIRSSWVPAYVNHVFSTGMTSSQRVESCHAFFKRYVSKNNSLTDFITRLSRALVRQRHQELSADHIDKNEKPVLKLPLEMENQMAGTYTRKIFYEFQDELWCSLLYMVGLTSETANY
;
A
#
# COMPACT_ATOMS: atom_id res chain seq x y z
N SER A 1 -6.28 -17.91 -14.73
CA SER A 1 -6.90 -16.63 -15.16
C SER A 1 -8.14 -16.35 -14.32
N THR A 2 -8.85 -15.25 -14.55
CA THR A 2 -10.17 -15.00 -13.92
C THR A 2 -11.15 -16.12 -14.24
N GLU A 3 -11.19 -16.58 -15.50
CA GLU A 3 -12.08 -17.67 -15.93
C GLU A 3 -11.76 -19.00 -15.23
N GLU A 4 -10.47 -19.30 -15.04
CA GLU A 4 -10.05 -20.51 -14.33
C GLU A 4 -10.50 -20.50 -12.86
N PHE A 5 -10.42 -19.34 -12.20
CA PHE A 5 -10.92 -19.18 -10.84
C PHE A 5 -12.43 -19.39 -10.79
N ASP A 6 -13.19 -18.72 -11.65
CA ASP A 6 -14.65 -18.83 -11.67
C ASP A 6 -15.10 -20.27 -11.94
N SER A 7 -14.47 -20.95 -12.89
CA SER A 7 -14.75 -22.36 -13.19
C SER A 7 -14.51 -23.28 -11.99
N LYS A 8 -13.41 -23.08 -11.26
CA LYS A 8 -13.10 -23.87 -10.06
C LYS A 8 -14.03 -23.52 -8.90
N TRP A 9 -14.38 -22.25 -8.72
CA TRP A 9 -15.30 -21.79 -7.68
C TRP A 9 -16.69 -22.41 -7.85
N MET A 10 -17.24 -22.39 -9.06
CA MET A 10 -18.55 -23.00 -9.35
C MET A 10 -18.57 -24.50 -9.02
N LYS A 11 -17.51 -25.24 -9.39
CA LYS A 11 -17.38 -26.67 -9.06
C LYS A 11 -17.36 -26.93 -7.55
N ILE A 12 -16.76 -26.04 -6.75
CA ILE A 12 -16.72 -26.16 -5.29
C ILE A 12 -18.12 -25.92 -4.70
N VAL A 13 -18.83 -24.90 -5.18
CA VAL A 13 -20.18 -24.56 -4.71
C VAL A 13 -21.18 -25.68 -5.08
N GLU A 14 -21.09 -26.23 -6.29
CA GLU A 14 -21.92 -27.36 -6.73
C GLU A 14 -21.65 -28.62 -5.91
N LYS A 15 -20.37 -28.96 -5.68
CA LYS A 15 -19.99 -30.15 -4.92
C LYS A 15 -20.34 -30.08 -3.43
N SER A 16 -20.45 -28.87 -2.88
CA SER A 16 -20.75 -28.68 -1.45
C SER A 16 -22.25 -28.60 -1.14
N GLU A 17 -23.13 -28.78 -2.14
CA GLU A 17 -24.60 -28.58 -2.03
C GLU A 17 -24.98 -27.24 -1.36
N SER A 18 -24.05 -26.29 -1.35
CA SER A 18 -24.13 -25.03 -0.61
C SER A 18 -24.50 -23.87 -1.53
N GLN A 19 -25.25 -24.16 -2.61
CA GLN A 19 -25.68 -23.15 -3.59
C GLN A 19 -26.46 -22.00 -2.96
N ASP A 20 -27.16 -22.26 -1.84
CA ASP A 20 -27.96 -21.27 -1.13
C ASP A 20 -27.24 -20.65 0.09
N ASN A 21 -25.93 -20.90 0.22
CA ASN A 21 -25.15 -20.32 1.31
C ASN A 21 -24.85 -18.84 1.02
N TYR A 22 -25.56 -17.96 1.72
CA TYR A 22 -25.39 -16.51 1.65
C TYR A 22 -23.94 -16.06 1.83
N TRP A 23 -23.17 -16.72 2.69
CA TRP A 23 -21.78 -16.36 2.95
C TRP A 23 -20.89 -16.67 1.74
N LEU A 24 -21.05 -17.83 1.09
CA LEU A 24 -20.30 -18.17 -0.13
C LEU A 24 -20.63 -17.21 -1.28
N ARG A 25 -21.91 -16.86 -1.42
CA ARG A 25 -22.34 -15.88 -2.42
C ARG A 25 -21.73 -14.50 -2.17
N SER A 26 -21.81 -14.02 -0.93
CA SER A 26 -21.22 -12.73 -0.52
C SER A 26 -19.70 -12.71 -0.74
N LEU A 27 -19.01 -13.83 -0.46
CA LEU A 27 -17.57 -13.95 -0.67
C LEU A 27 -17.20 -13.90 -2.16
N TYR A 28 -18.02 -14.50 -3.02
CA TYR A 28 -17.87 -14.44 -4.46
C TYR A 28 -18.18 -13.06 -5.04
N GLU A 29 -19.17 -12.34 -4.49
CA GLU A 29 -19.50 -10.97 -4.90
C GLU A 29 -18.31 -10.00 -4.70
N ILE A 30 -17.53 -10.19 -3.63
CA ILE A 30 -16.33 -9.38 -3.36
C ILE A 30 -15.03 -9.93 -3.97
N ARG A 31 -15.10 -10.92 -4.89
CA ARG A 31 -13.91 -11.60 -5.45
C ARG A 31 -12.89 -10.65 -6.08
N SER A 32 -13.34 -9.53 -6.64
CA SER A 32 -12.47 -8.50 -7.20
C SER A 32 -11.55 -7.84 -6.17
N SER A 33 -11.84 -7.98 -4.88
CA SER A 33 -11.08 -7.37 -3.79
C SER A 33 -10.02 -8.29 -3.18
N TRP A 34 -10.06 -9.60 -3.41
CA TRP A 34 -9.18 -10.55 -2.72
C TRP A 34 -8.63 -11.68 -3.60
N VAL A 35 -9.24 -11.97 -4.77
CA VAL A 35 -8.78 -13.06 -5.64
C VAL A 35 -7.59 -12.59 -6.48
N PRO A 36 -6.42 -13.24 -6.40
CA PRO A 36 -5.21 -12.83 -7.13
C PRO A 36 -5.40 -12.63 -8.63
N ALA A 37 -6.21 -13.47 -9.27
CA ALA A 37 -6.52 -13.36 -10.69
C ALA A 37 -7.24 -12.04 -11.05
N TYR A 38 -7.96 -11.44 -10.11
CA TYR A 38 -8.70 -10.18 -10.28
C TYR A 38 -7.91 -8.97 -9.76
N VAL A 39 -7.07 -9.13 -8.74
CA VAL A 39 -6.25 -8.04 -8.17
C VAL A 39 -4.87 -7.93 -8.81
N ASN A 40 -4.60 -8.64 -9.90
CA ASN A 40 -3.31 -8.63 -10.60
C ASN A 40 -2.88 -7.25 -11.14
N HIS A 41 -3.82 -6.33 -11.31
CA HIS A 41 -3.58 -4.93 -11.68
C HIS A 41 -3.11 -4.07 -10.49
N VAL A 42 -3.24 -4.56 -9.25
CA VAL A 42 -2.82 -3.85 -8.05
C VAL A 42 -1.35 -4.16 -7.77
N PHE A 43 -0.49 -3.22 -8.15
CA PHE A 43 0.95 -3.30 -7.85
C PHE A 43 1.17 -3.31 -6.33
N SER A 44 1.55 -4.47 -5.80
CA SER A 44 1.75 -4.66 -4.35
C SER A 44 3.21 -4.54 -3.93
N THR A 45 4.09 -3.95 -4.75
CA THR A 45 5.54 -3.77 -4.46
C THR A 45 6.23 -5.00 -3.84
N GLY A 46 5.87 -6.22 -4.29
CA GLY A 46 6.44 -7.46 -3.74
C GLY A 46 5.93 -7.88 -2.35
N MET A 47 4.92 -7.20 -1.78
CA MET A 47 4.31 -7.58 -0.51
C MET A 47 3.61 -8.94 -0.61
N THR A 48 3.96 -9.84 0.30
CA THR A 48 3.27 -11.12 0.44
C THR A 48 1.88 -10.92 1.07
N SER A 49 1.02 -11.93 0.95
CA SER A 49 -0.27 -11.93 1.65
C SER A 49 -0.11 -11.91 3.18
N SER A 50 0.96 -12.54 3.72
CA SER A 50 1.24 -12.55 5.17
C SER A 50 1.63 -11.16 5.69
N GLN A 51 2.50 -10.44 4.99
CA GLN A 51 2.91 -9.08 5.37
C GLN A 51 1.73 -8.11 5.43
N ARG A 52 0.77 -8.26 4.51
CA ARG A 52 -0.46 -7.47 4.54
C ARG A 52 -1.30 -7.74 5.79
N VAL A 53 -1.48 -9.02 6.14
CA VAL A 53 -2.21 -9.42 7.35
C VAL A 53 -1.47 -8.99 8.62
N GLU A 54 -0.15 -9.10 8.65
CA GLU A 54 0.69 -8.64 9.77
C GLU A 54 0.56 -7.13 10.00
N SER A 55 0.59 -6.34 8.93
CA SER A 55 0.37 -4.89 9.00
C SER A 55 -1.03 -4.55 9.54
N CYS A 56 -2.08 -5.21 9.02
CA CYS A 56 -3.43 -5.06 9.53
C CYS A 56 -3.53 -5.45 11.01
N HIS A 57 -2.97 -6.60 11.41
CA HIS A 57 -2.95 -7.03 12.81
C HIS A 57 -2.21 -6.05 13.71
N ALA A 58 -1.05 -5.53 13.28
CA ALA A 58 -0.29 -4.53 14.03
C ALA A 58 -1.09 -3.23 14.21
N PHE A 59 -1.86 -2.82 13.20
CA PHE A 59 -2.80 -1.70 13.31
C PHE A 59 -3.90 -1.98 14.33
N PHE A 60 -4.59 -3.12 14.24
CA PHE A 60 -5.69 -3.49 15.14
C PHE A 60 -5.25 -3.62 16.60
N LYS A 61 -4.08 -4.21 16.86
CA LYS A 61 -3.53 -4.40 18.21
C LYS A 61 -3.43 -3.10 19.01
N ARG A 62 -3.30 -1.94 18.35
CA ARG A 62 -3.27 -0.62 19.02
C ARG A 62 -4.59 -0.23 19.68
N TYR A 63 -5.69 -0.84 19.26
CA TYR A 63 -7.04 -0.51 19.72
C TYR A 63 -7.65 -1.59 20.62
N VAL A 64 -7.03 -2.76 20.68
CA VAL A 64 -7.46 -3.89 21.52
C VAL A 64 -6.74 -3.82 22.87
N SER A 65 -7.51 -3.79 23.97
CA SER A 65 -6.99 -3.87 25.34
C SER A 65 -7.89 -4.77 26.17
N LYS A 66 -7.32 -5.49 27.14
CA LYS A 66 -8.08 -6.35 28.08
C LYS A 66 -9.12 -5.57 28.89
N ASN A 67 -8.94 -4.25 29.02
CA ASN A 67 -9.81 -3.37 29.80
C ASN A 67 -10.88 -2.66 28.94
N ASN A 68 -10.86 -2.83 27.62
CA ASN A 68 -11.83 -2.17 26.74
C ASN A 68 -13.03 -3.09 26.47
N SER A 69 -14.24 -2.54 26.53
CA SER A 69 -15.42 -3.24 26.02
C SER A 69 -15.36 -3.37 24.49
N LEU A 70 -16.12 -4.31 23.93
CA LEU A 70 -16.28 -4.44 22.48
C LEU A 70 -16.81 -3.15 21.84
N THR A 71 -17.72 -2.45 22.52
CA THR A 71 -18.29 -1.17 22.06
C THR A 71 -17.25 -0.05 22.01
N ASP A 72 -16.34 0.01 22.99
CA ASP A 72 -15.24 0.97 23.00
C ASP A 72 -14.23 0.67 21.88
N PHE A 73 -13.92 -0.62 21.67
CA PHE A 73 -13.08 -1.05 20.54
C PHE A 73 -13.67 -0.63 19.20
N ILE A 74 -14.95 -0.94 18.93
CA ILE A 74 -15.61 -0.58 17.66
C ILE A 74 -15.57 0.93 17.45
N THR A 75 -15.91 1.71 18.48
CA THR A 75 -15.93 3.17 18.39
C THR A 75 -14.54 3.74 18.06
N ARG A 76 -13.49 3.25 18.73
CA ARG A 76 -12.11 3.68 18.49
C ARG A 76 -11.62 3.26 17.10
N LEU A 77 -11.94 2.04 16.68
CA LEU A 77 -11.58 1.52 15.38
C LEU A 77 -12.23 2.33 14.25
N SER A 78 -13.53 2.59 14.32
CA SER A 78 -14.24 3.40 13.32
C SER A 78 -13.61 4.79 13.18
N ARG A 79 -13.29 5.45 14.31
CA ARG A 79 -12.58 6.75 14.28
C ARG A 79 -11.19 6.64 13.65
N ALA A 80 -10.45 5.58 13.96
CA ALA A 80 -9.13 5.35 13.39
C ALA A 80 -9.19 5.14 11.87
N LEU A 81 -10.17 4.37 11.38
CA LEU A 81 -10.38 4.14 9.94
C LEU A 81 -10.75 5.43 9.21
N VAL A 82 -11.65 6.24 9.79
CA VAL A 82 -11.99 7.56 9.22
C VAL A 82 -10.76 8.46 9.16
N ARG A 83 -9.96 8.49 10.22
CA ARG A 83 -8.71 9.25 10.25
C ARG A 83 -7.73 8.75 9.18
N GLN A 84 -7.55 7.44 9.05
CA GLN A 84 -6.66 6.84 8.06
C GLN A 84 -7.09 7.22 6.64
N ARG A 85 -8.39 7.08 6.33
CA ARG A 85 -8.94 7.49 5.03
C ARG A 85 -8.78 8.97 4.76
N HIS A 86 -8.98 9.82 5.76
CA HIS A 86 -8.77 11.26 5.61
C HIS A 86 -7.30 11.58 5.33
N GLN A 87 -6.35 10.93 6.02
CA GLN A 87 -4.92 11.10 5.77
C GLN A 87 -4.51 10.65 4.37
N GLU A 88 -5.05 9.52 3.90
CA GLU A 88 -4.84 9.02 2.54
C GLU A 88 -5.36 10.01 1.50
N LEU A 89 -6.59 10.51 1.64
CA LEU A 89 -7.16 11.51 0.74
C LEU A 89 -6.34 12.81 0.69
N SER A 90 -5.85 13.27 1.84
CA SER A 90 -4.98 14.45 1.91
C SER A 90 -3.63 14.20 1.23
N ALA A 91 -3.02 13.02 1.41
CA ALA A 91 -1.79 12.65 0.72
C ALA A 91 -1.99 12.56 -0.80
N ASP A 92 -3.08 11.93 -1.24
CA ASP A 92 -3.48 11.87 -2.66
C ASP A 92 -3.67 13.26 -3.27
N HIS A 93 -4.25 14.17 -2.51
CA HIS A 93 -4.43 15.55 -2.95
C HIS A 93 -3.08 16.25 -3.17
N ILE A 94 -2.15 16.09 -2.23
CA ILE A 94 -0.79 16.64 -2.33
C ILE A 94 -0.03 16.04 -3.51
N ASP A 95 -0.09 14.72 -3.68
CA ASP A 95 0.60 14.00 -4.75
C ASP A 95 0.12 14.44 -6.14
N LYS A 96 -1.18 14.67 -6.30
CA LYS A 96 -1.80 15.00 -7.60
C LYS A 96 -1.74 16.49 -7.95
N ASN A 97 -1.86 17.38 -6.96
CA ASN A 97 -2.10 18.80 -7.22
C ASN A 97 -0.92 19.70 -6.89
N GLU A 98 -0.01 19.27 -6.01
CA GLU A 98 1.13 20.07 -5.61
C GLU A 98 2.39 19.68 -6.40
N LYS A 99 3.35 20.60 -6.50
CA LYS A 99 4.66 20.31 -7.08
C LYS A 99 5.68 20.12 -5.95
N PRO A 100 6.52 19.07 -6.01
CA PRO A 100 7.57 18.91 -5.01
C PRO A 100 8.62 20.00 -5.16
N VAL A 101 9.28 20.32 -4.06
CA VAL A 101 10.47 21.17 -4.09
C VAL A 101 11.66 20.31 -4.50
N LEU A 102 12.39 20.75 -5.52
CA LEU A 102 13.59 20.09 -5.99
C LEU A 102 14.82 20.62 -5.24
N LYS A 103 15.76 19.73 -4.90
CA LYS A 103 17.04 20.11 -4.29
C LYS A 103 18.09 20.43 -5.34
N LEU A 104 18.05 19.73 -6.47
CA LEU A 104 19.03 19.88 -7.54
C LEU A 104 18.33 20.22 -8.86
N PRO A 105 19.02 20.94 -9.76
CA PRO A 105 18.51 21.19 -11.11
C PRO A 105 18.77 19.98 -12.03
N LEU A 106 18.46 18.76 -11.57
CA LEU A 106 18.68 17.53 -12.32
C LEU A 106 17.38 17.06 -13.01
N GLU A 107 17.48 16.71 -14.28
CA GLU A 107 16.32 16.24 -15.06
C GLU A 107 15.73 14.93 -14.51
N MET A 108 16.59 14.06 -13.96
CA MET A 108 16.16 12.85 -13.26
C MET A 108 15.22 13.17 -12.09
N GLU A 109 15.46 14.26 -11.37
CA GLU A 109 14.66 14.66 -10.22
C GLU A 109 13.25 15.08 -10.66
N ASN A 110 13.14 15.84 -11.77
CA ASN A 110 11.87 16.17 -12.41
C ASN A 110 11.10 14.91 -12.82
N GLN A 111 11.78 13.94 -13.42
CA GLN A 111 11.15 12.69 -13.85
C GLN A 111 10.62 11.89 -12.66
N MET A 112 11.41 11.74 -11.60
CA MET A 112 11.02 10.98 -10.41
C MET A 112 9.91 11.68 -9.62
N ALA A 113 9.89 13.02 -9.59
CA ALA A 113 8.81 13.81 -9.02
C ALA A 113 7.44 13.53 -9.67
N GLY A 114 7.41 13.18 -10.95
CA GLY A 114 6.18 12.79 -11.67
C GLY A 114 5.82 11.31 -11.55
N THR A 115 6.75 10.47 -11.07
CA THR A 115 6.58 9.00 -11.03
C THR A 115 6.29 8.50 -9.63
N TYR A 116 6.94 9.06 -8.62
CA TYR A 116 6.81 8.64 -7.23
C TYR A 116 5.73 9.42 -6.47
N THR A 117 5.15 8.78 -5.46
CA THR A 117 4.39 9.50 -4.43
C THR A 117 5.30 10.50 -3.74
N ARG A 118 4.76 11.60 -3.18
CA ARG A 118 5.57 12.66 -2.56
C ARG A 118 6.53 12.11 -1.52
N LYS A 119 6.07 11.15 -0.72
CA LYS A 119 6.87 10.51 0.32
C LYS A 119 8.10 9.81 -0.27
N ILE A 120 7.89 8.95 -1.28
CA ILE A 120 8.97 8.17 -1.90
C ILE A 120 9.90 9.08 -2.70
N PHE A 121 9.36 10.14 -3.33
CA PHE A 121 10.18 11.13 -4.00
C PHE A 121 11.19 11.80 -3.06
N TYR A 122 10.78 12.20 -1.86
CA TYR A 122 11.71 12.83 -0.91
C TYR A 122 12.76 11.85 -0.37
N GLU A 123 12.41 10.57 -0.15
CA GLU A 123 13.40 9.55 0.20
C GLU A 123 14.42 9.36 -0.93
N PHE A 124 13.96 9.30 -2.18
CA PHE A 124 14.83 9.25 -3.36
C PHE A 124 15.73 10.49 -3.46
N GLN A 125 15.17 11.68 -3.26
CA GLN A 125 15.89 12.95 -3.37
C GLN A 125 17.00 13.07 -2.31
N ASP A 126 16.75 12.60 -1.08
CA ASP A 126 17.76 12.54 -0.02
C ASP A 126 18.90 11.59 -0.39
N GLU A 127 18.58 10.39 -0.90
CA GLU A 127 19.60 9.40 -1.29
C GLU A 127 20.43 9.90 -2.49
N LEU A 128 19.77 10.53 -3.46
CA LEU A 128 20.43 11.14 -4.61
C LEU A 128 21.42 12.22 -4.16
N TRP A 129 21.00 13.10 -3.26
CA TRP A 129 21.85 14.14 -2.68
C TRP A 129 23.06 13.55 -1.95
N CYS A 130 22.85 12.55 -1.08
CA CYS A 130 23.92 11.88 -0.35
C CYS A 130 24.94 11.21 -1.29
N SER A 131 24.46 10.53 -2.35
CA SER A 131 25.33 9.87 -3.33
C SER A 131 26.23 10.85 -4.08
N LEU A 132 25.71 12.03 -4.42
CA LEU A 132 26.47 13.08 -5.10
C LEU A 132 27.55 13.70 -4.20
N LEU A 133 27.21 13.95 -2.92
CA LEU A 133 28.21 14.43 -1.94
C LEU A 133 29.37 13.43 -1.78
N TYR A 134 29.06 12.14 -1.71
CA TYR A 134 30.08 11.09 -1.61
C TYR A 134 30.99 11.06 -2.86
N MET A 135 30.42 11.18 -4.05
CA MET A 135 31.18 11.24 -5.30
C MET A 135 32.14 12.44 -5.34
N VAL A 136 31.67 13.63 -4.95
CA VAL A 136 32.50 14.84 -4.90
C VAL A 136 33.67 14.66 -3.93
N GLY A 137 33.44 14.07 -2.75
CA GLY A 137 34.48 13.74 -1.79
C GLY A 137 35.60 12.89 -2.40
N LEU A 138 35.24 11.79 -3.06
CA LEU A 138 36.21 10.91 -3.73
C LEU A 138 37.02 11.64 -4.81
N THR A 139 36.38 12.47 -5.64
CA THR A 139 37.12 13.22 -6.68
C THR A 139 38.12 14.20 -6.09
N SER A 140 37.78 14.85 -4.97
CA SER A 140 38.68 15.78 -4.28
C SER A 140 39.87 15.09 -3.61
N GLU A 141 39.68 13.87 -3.09
CA GLU A 141 40.76 13.05 -2.54
C GLU A 141 41.70 12.58 -3.64
N THR A 142 41.17 12.09 -4.77
CA THR A 142 42.00 11.64 -5.91
C THR A 142 42.76 12.76 -6.62
N ALA A 143 42.27 14.00 -6.55
CA ALA A 143 42.93 15.17 -7.13
C ALA A 143 44.06 15.74 -6.25
N ASN A 144 44.13 15.34 -4.97
CA ASN A 144 45.14 15.76 -4.02
C ASN A 144 46.34 14.79 -3.92
N TYR A 145 46.43 13.81 -4.83
CA TYR A 145 47.56 12.88 -4.98
C TYR A 145 48.32 13.11 -6.29
#